data_AF-A0A379YJB4-F1
#
_entry.id   AF-A0A379YJB4-F1
#
_cell.length_a   1.000
_cell.length_b   1.000
_cell.length_c   1.000
_cell.angle_alpha   90.00
_cell.angle_beta   90.00
_cell.angle_gamma   90.00
#
_symmetry.space_group_name_H-M   'P 1'
#
loop_
_entity.id
_entity.type
_entity.pdbx_description
1 polymer ?
#
loop_
_entity_poly.entity_id
_entity_poly.type
_entity_poly.pdbx_seq_one_letter_code
_entity_poly.pdbx_strand_id
1 'polypeptide(L)' 'MELAEEEARKRGCHMAYVDTFDFQARGFYEKLGYRVYGELGDYAHRHTRHYLAKSL' A
#
# COMPACT_ATOMS: atom_id res chain seq x y z
N MET A 1 2.22 -10.67 -5.22
CA MET A 1 2.43 -9.32 -5.78
C MET A 1 3.83 -9.13 -6.33
N GLU A 2 4.62 -10.21 -6.37
CA GLU A 2 5.97 -10.17 -6.91
C GLU A 2 5.99 -9.78 -8.39
N LEU A 3 5.13 -10.35 -9.25
CA LEU A 3 5.18 -10.06 -10.70
C LEU A 3 5.07 -8.57 -11.05
N ALA A 4 4.18 -7.83 -10.38
CA ALA A 4 4.03 -6.39 -10.60
C ALA A 4 5.24 -5.60 -10.07
N GLU A 5 5.76 -5.99 -8.90
CA GLU A 5 6.95 -5.37 -8.30
C GLU A 5 8.22 -5.65 -9.12
N GLU A 6 8.38 -6.86 -9.64
CA GLU A 6 9.50 -7.25 -10.51
C GLU A 6 9.49 -6.46 -11.81
N GLU A 7 8.33 -6.31 -12.45
CA GLU A 7 8.20 -5.49 -13.64
C GLU A 7 8.51 -4.02 -13.36
N ALA A 8 8.06 -3.50 -12.22
CA ALA A 8 8.38 -2.14 -11.79
C ALA A 8 9.90 -1.96 -11.58
N ARG A 9 10.60 -2.94 -10.96
CA ARG A 9 12.07 -2.93 -10.83
C ARG A 9 12.76 -2.91 -12.20
N LYS A 10 12.30 -3.73 -13.16
CA LYS A 10 12.84 -3.77 -14.53
C LYS A 10 12.70 -2.42 -15.25
N ARG A 11 11.64 -1.67 -14.94
CA ARG A 11 11.41 -0.31 -15.47
C ARG A 11 12.17 0.80 -14.72
N GLY A 12 12.97 0.45 -13.71
CA GLY A 12 13.71 1.42 -12.91
C GLY A 12 12.84 2.15 -11.87
N CYS A 13 11.65 1.63 -11.54
CA CYS A 13 10.87 2.15 -10.43
C CYS A 13 11.56 1.80 -9.10
N HIS A 14 11.56 2.74 -8.16
CA HIS A 14 12.21 2.60 -6.85
C HIS A 14 11.20 2.46 -5.69
N MET A 15 9.91 2.62 -5.97
CA MET A 15 8.86 2.57 -4.95
C MET A 15 7.55 2.08 -5.57
N ALA A 16 6.77 1.37 -4.77
CA ALA A 16 5.36 1.13 -5.01
C ALA A 16 4.53 1.73 -3.88
N TYR A 17 3.37 2.30 -4.22
CA TYR A 17 2.40 2.79 -3.25
C TYR A 17 1.03 2.16 -3.50
N VAL A 18 0.23 2.06 -2.44
CA VAL A 18 -1.16 1.58 -2.49
C VAL A 18 -1.96 2.27 -1.40
N ASP A 19 -3.23 2.53 -1.65
CA ASP A 19 -4.20 2.88 -0.62
C ASP A 19 -5.18 1.73 -0.37
N THR A 20 -5.56 1.53 0.88
CA THR A 20 -6.52 0.51 1.28
C THR A 20 -7.33 0.99 2.48
N PHE A 21 -8.60 0.61 2.57
CA PHE A 21 -9.41 0.93 3.73
C PHE A 21 -9.14 0.01 4.93
N ASP A 22 -9.56 0.45 6.12
CA ASP A 22 -9.51 -0.29 7.38
C ASP A 22 -10.26 -1.62 7.36
N PHE A 23 -11.39 -1.69 6.65
CA PHE A 23 -12.11 -2.95 6.41
C PHE A 23 -11.47 -3.81 5.31
N GLN A 24 -10.44 -3.30 4.63
CA GLN A 24 -9.71 -3.99 3.57
C GLN A 24 -8.37 -4.54 4.07
N ALA A 25 -7.54 -4.97 3.12
CA ALA A 25 -6.41 -5.86 3.32
C ALA A 25 -5.14 -5.14 3.83
N ARG A 26 -5.24 -4.26 4.83
CA ARG A 26 -4.06 -3.59 5.44
C ARG A 26 -2.99 -4.62 5.86
N GLY A 27 -3.40 -5.62 6.62
CA GLY A 27 -2.49 -6.68 7.10
C GLY A 27 -1.89 -7.55 5.98
N PHE A 28 -2.51 -7.61 4.80
CA PHE A 28 -1.93 -8.29 3.64
C PHE A 28 -0.73 -7.53 3.09
N TYR A 29 -0.86 -6.21 2.89
CA TYR A 29 0.24 -5.38 2.38
C TYR A 29 1.38 -5.25 3.39
N GLU A 30 1.07 -5.15 4.69
CA GLU A 30 2.09 -5.15 5.74
C GLU A 30 2.94 -6.43 5.72
N LYS A 31 2.33 -7.61 5.50
CA LYS A 31 3.05 -8.88 5.32
C LYS A 31 3.94 -8.92 4.07
N LEU A 32 3.60 -8.14 3.04
CA LEU A 32 4.41 -8.00 1.82
C LEU A 32 5.54 -6.96 1.96
N GLY A 33 5.69 -6.35 3.15
CA GLY A 33 6.74 -5.38 3.45
C GLY A 33 6.37 -3.92 3.15
N TYR A 34 5.10 -3.65 2.82
CA TYR A 34 4.61 -2.28 2.74
C TYR A 34 4.47 -1.67 4.14
N ARG A 35 4.73 -0.37 4.24
CA ARG A 35 4.62 0.39 5.49
C ARG A 35 3.62 1.52 5.33
N VAL A 36 2.77 1.70 6.32
CA VAL A 36 1.86 2.84 6.39
C VAL A 36 2.70 4.11 6.55
N TYR A 37 2.47 5.09 5.68
CA TYR A 37 3.08 6.41 5.78
C TYR A 37 2.04 7.52 6.00
N GLY A 38 0.76 7.21 5.84
CA GLY A 38 -0.32 8.14 6.08
C GLY A 38 -1.65 7.42 6.29
N GLU A 39 -2.57 8.10 6.94
CA GLU A 39 -3.94 7.67 7.08
C GLU A 39 -4.89 8.86 7.00
N LEU A 40 -6.10 8.59 6.50
CA LEU A 40 -7.19 9.54 6.43
C LEU A 40 -8.40 8.90 7.11
N GLY A 41 -8.64 9.31 8.35
CA GLY A 41 -9.82 8.94 9.11
C GLY A 41 -11.09 9.59 8.56
N ASP A 42 -12.23 9.05 8.99
CA ASP A 42 -13.58 9.52 8.63
C ASP A 42 -13.85 9.60 7.11
N TYR A 43 -13.13 8.79 6.33
CA TYR A 43 -13.40 8.65 4.91
C TYR A 43 -14.79 8.06 4.71
N ALA A 44 -15.61 8.76 3.92
CA ALA A 44 -17.04 8.46 3.73
C ALA A 44 -17.79 8.31 5.08
N HIS A 45 -17.39 9.07 6.10
CA HIS A 45 -17.99 9.11 7.44
C HIS A 45 -17.96 7.80 8.23
N ARG A 46 -17.15 6.82 7.80
CA ARG A 46 -17.21 5.46 8.39
C ARG A 46 -15.89 4.70 8.36
N HIS A 47 -14.99 5.01 7.45
CA HIS A 47 -13.82 4.19 7.18
C HIS A 47 -12.54 4.99 7.29
N THR A 48 -11.45 4.32 7.64
CA THR A 48 -10.12 4.91 7.57
C THR A 48 -9.43 4.43 6.31
N ARG A 49 -8.94 5.35 5.48
CA ARG A 49 -8.08 5.03 4.34
C ARG A 49 -6.63 5.08 4.78
N HIS A 50 -5.91 3.97 4.63
CA HIS A 50 -4.47 3.87 4.89
C HIS A 50 -3.71 3.96 3.57
N TYR A 51 -2.61 4.72 3.58
CA TYR A 51 -1.67 4.82 2.48
C TYR A 51 -0.39 4.09 2.87
N LEU A 52 0.00 3.13 2.05
CA LEU A 52 1.17 2.29 2.27
C LEU A 52 2.16 2.42 1.12
N ALA A 53 3.43 2.33 1.44
CA ALA A 53 4.51 2.35 0.46
C ALA A 53 5.54 1.25 0.77
N LYS A 54 6.19 0.77 -0.29
CA LYS A 54 7.30 -0.18 -0.22
C LYS A 54 8.39 0.29 -1.18
N SER A 55 9.62 0.36 -0.68
CA SER A 55 10.78 0.53 -1.55
C SER A 55 10.95 -0.73 -2.40
N LEU A 56 11.06 -0.55 -3.71
CA LEU A 56 11.35 -1.63 -4.64
C LEU A 56 12.86 -1.81 -4.67
#